data_AF-A0A0G0MVL9-F1
#
_entry.id   AF-A0A0G0MVL9-F1
#
_cell.length_a   1.000
_cell.length_b   1.000
_cell.length_c   1.000
_cell.angle_alpha   90.00
_cell.angle_beta   90.00
_cell.angle_gamma   90.00
#
_symmetry.space_group_name_H-M   'P 1'
#
loop_
_entity.id
_entity.type
_entity.pdbx_description
1 polymer ?
#
loop_
_entity_poly.entity_id
_entity_poly.type
_entity_poly.pdbx_seq_one_letter_code
_entity_poly.pdbx_strand_id
1 'polypeptide(L)'
;MAILIIFLGLFALPFFAEASVIINEIAWMGTSNSAQDEWIELYSASGANLEGWILKTADDAMNISLSGTIPAGGYFLIERTDDSTVPNVSADLVTPFGSGLSNSGEVLILINASGSEENRVDASGGWPAGNNVTKDTMQKSGNDWITAPGTPKAQNPGGAVTPPPSVSPSPPLSSSGSSSTFDEKKISAEIIAHETGIAGAEILFEGKAFGFDGKEIIAQRYIWSFGDGDFANGRKVSHTFKFPGIYQISLNVLSGEFSASAYDSLEIMPSELSISEAGPEKDSWIEIKNRGPKRVEIAGWIVEAFGKNFAFPSGTFMAANSFLVLTEEISGINLLDAGEILLKYPSGQEADSFLYSGNLSNGQSFTRIGEDVKITIATPGKEEGKIAQRVLIPTPFTKTTETISQKNPAEDISVEAETKIVPETQTAQVSSSFFSKNGIYWGLSALGLGLIAALGFLASKRI
;
A
#
# COMPACT_ATOMS: atom_id res chain seq x y z
N MET A 1 70.03 7.07 -14.04
CA MET A 1 68.87 7.71 -14.67
C MET A 1 67.70 6.73 -14.51
N ALA A 2 66.89 6.90 -13.45
CA ALA A 2 65.78 6.01 -13.13
C ALA A 2 64.47 6.72 -13.52
N ILE A 3 63.71 6.11 -14.42
CA ILE A 3 62.42 6.63 -14.89
C ILE A 3 61.34 6.15 -13.92
N LEU A 4 60.77 7.11 -13.19
CA LEU A 4 59.60 6.91 -12.33
C LEU A 4 58.35 6.92 -13.23
N ILE A 5 57.73 5.76 -13.44
CA ILE A 5 56.45 5.65 -14.13
C ILE A 5 55.35 5.90 -13.09
N ILE A 6 54.72 7.07 -13.15
CA ILE A 6 53.54 7.40 -12.36
C ILE A 6 52.33 6.76 -13.06
N PHE A 7 51.76 5.73 -12.44
CA PHE A 7 50.46 5.19 -12.82
C PHE A 7 49.38 6.19 -12.39
N LEU A 8 48.88 6.99 -13.33
CA LEU A 8 47.70 7.82 -13.11
C LEU A 8 46.47 6.90 -13.19
N GLY A 9 46.00 6.41 -12.05
CA GLY A 9 44.74 5.69 -11.97
C GLY A 9 43.59 6.62 -12.35
N LEU A 10 42.99 6.37 -13.52
CA LEU A 10 41.72 6.98 -13.88
C LEU A 10 40.66 6.41 -12.93
N PHE A 11 40.34 7.15 -11.86
CA PHE A 11 39.11 6.95 -11.12
C PHE A 11 37.97 7.34 -12.05
N ALA A 12 37.25 6.35 -12.58
CA ALA A 12 35.94 6.59 -13.16
C ALA A 12 35.02 7.05 -12.02
N LEU A 13 34.78 8.36 -11.95
CA LEU A 13 33.71 8.89 -11.10
C LEU A 13 32.39 8.30 -11.64
N PRO A 14 31.54 7.70 -10.79
CA PRO A 14 30.21 7.29 -11.22
C PRO A 14 29.46 8.53 -11.73
N PHE A 15 29.06 8.50 -13.00
CA PHE A 15 28.04 9.42 -13.49
C PHE A 15 26.73 9.02 -12.80
N PHE A 16 26.32 9.78 -11.80
CA PHE A 16 24.93 9.74 -11.34
C PHE A 16 24.09 10.36 -12.46
N ALA A 17 23.24 9.55 -13.10
CA ALA A 17 22.15 10.11 -13.87
C ALA A 17 21.21 10.75 -12.85
N GLU A 18 21.21 12.08 -12.78
CA GLU A 18 20.28 12.85 -11.95
C GLU A 18 18.85 12.49 -12.39
N ALA A 19 18.01 12.14 -11.43
CA ALA A 19 16.62 11.84 -11.67
C ALA A 19 15.87 13.14 -12.01
N SER A 20 15.54 13.34 -13.28
CA SER A 20 14.79 14.53 -13.68
C SER A 20 13.33 14.40 -13.25
N VAL A 21 12.89 15.28 -12.35
CA VAL A 21 11.50 15.42 -11.94
C VAL A 21 10.99 16.76 -12.44
N ILE A 22 9.82 16.77 -13.08
CA ILE A 22 9.19 17.98 -13.59
C ILE A 22 7.83 18.18 -12.95
N ILE A 23 7.40 19.43 -12.86
CA ILE A 23 5.99 19.77 -12.62
C ILE A 23 5.24 19.45 -13.93
N ASN A 24 4.32 18.49 -13.85
CA ASN A 24 3.67 17.87 -15.01
C ASN A 24 2.28 18.45 -15.29
N GLU A 25 1.49 18.65 -14.24
CA GLU A 25 0.10 19.10 -14.35
C GLU A 25 -0.30 19.93 -13.14
N ILE A 26 -1.11 20.97 -13.37
CA ILE A 26 -1.52 21.93 -12.33
C ILE A 26 -3.01 22.27 -12.50
N ALA A 27 -3.81 22.03 -11.47
CA ALA A 27 -5.19 22.49 -11.36
C ALA A 27 -5.28 23.74 -10.47
N TRP A 28 -4.73 24.85 -10.95
CA TRP A 28 -4.62 26.11 -10.21
C TRP A 28 -5.94 26.82 -9.91
N MET A 29 -7.03 26.37 -10.53
CA MET A 29 -8.36 26.99 -10.47
C MET A 29 -9.34 26.25 -9.53
N GLY A 30 -8.88 25.20 -8.88
CA GLY A 30 -9.72 24.22 -8.19
C GLY A 30 -10.59 23.38 -9.13
N THR A 31 -11.59 22.68 -8.59
CA THR A 31 -12.55 21.88 -9.37
C THR A 31 -13.89 22.60 -9.55
N SER A 32 -14.88 21.91 -10.14
CA SER A 32 -16.28 22.35 -10.14
C SER A 32 -16.92 22.32 -8.75
N ASN A 33 -16.39 21.50 -7.83
CA ASN A 33 -16.92 21.35 -6.49
C ASN A 33 -16.46 22.48 -5.57
N SER A 34 -15.16 22.82 -5.62
CA SER A 34 -14.63 23.92 -4.84
C SER A 34 -13.37 24.53 -5.46
N ALA A 35 -13.21 25.85 -5.27
CA ALA A 35 -12.00 26.57 -5.65
C ALA A 35 -10.79 26.26 -4.75
N GLN A 36 -11.00 25.51 -3.66
CA GLN A 36 -9.92 25.02 -2.79
C GLN A 36 -9.42 23.64 -3.22
N ASP A 37 -10.10 22.98 -4.16
CA ASP A 37 -9.78 21.65 -4.66
C ASP A 37 -8.66 21.76 -5.72
N GLU A 38 -7.55 22.36 -5.31
CA GLU A 38 -6.36 22.56 -6.13
C GLU A 38 -5.40 21.39 -5.97
N TRP A 39 -4.70 21.05 -7.05
CA TRP A 39 -3.71 19.99 -7.03
C TRP A 39 -2.57 20.25 -8.00
N ILE A 40 -1.41 19.66 -7.69
CA ILE A 40 -0.18 19.72 -8.48
C ILE A 40 0.32 18.30 -8.65
N GLU A 41 0.73 17.94 -9.86
CA GLU A 41 1.33 16.65 -10.16
C GLU A 41 2.77 16.81 -10.64
N LEU A 42 3.63 15.95 -10.11
CA LEU A 42 5.02 15.80 -10.58
C LEU A 42 5.13 14.55 -11.46
N TYR A 43 6.05 14.57 -12.42
CA TYR A 43 6.39 13.41 -13.25
C TYR A 43 7.90 13.16 -13.22
N SER A 44 8.30 11.89 -13.27
CA SER A 44 9.71 11.53 -13.48
C SER A 44 9.85 10.43 -14.53
N ALA A 45 10.63 10.69 -15.57
CA ALA A 45 10.91 9.68 -16.61
C ALA A 45 11.77 8.52 -16.08
N SER A 46 12.73 8.83 -15.20
CA SER A 46 13.66 7.85 -14.60
C SER A 46 13.23 7.36 -13.23
N GLY A 47 12.23 8.00 -12.63
CA GLY A 47 11.84 7.81 -11.24
C GLY A 47 12.72 8.63 -10.32
N ALA A 48 12.22 8.92 -9.12
CA ALA A 48 12.89 9.75 -8.14
C ALA A 48 12.49 9.36 -6.70
N ASN A 49 13.44 9.49 -5.77
CA ASN A 49 13.13 9.55 -4.34
C ASN A 49 12.98 11.02 -3.95
N LEU A 50 11.80 11.39 -3.49
CA LEU A 50 11.45 12.76 -3.12
C LEU A 50 11.78 13.09 -1.66
N GLU A 51 12.37 12.16 -0.89
CA GLU A 51 12.75 12.42 0.49
C GLU A 51 13.64 13.66 0.60
N GLY A 52 13.17 14.66 1.35
CA GLY A 52 13.87 15.93 1.57
C GLY A 52 13.77 16.93 0.41
N TRP A 53 12.97 16.65 -0.62
CA TRP A 53 12.66 17.61 -1.67
C TRP A 53 11.65 18.66 -1.18
N ILE A 54 11.62 19.82 -1.84
CA ILE A 54 10.72 20.91 -1.51
C ILE A 54 10.02 21.41 -2.77
N LEU A 55 8.70 21.56 -2.74
CA LEU A 55 7.93 22.31 -3.72
C LEU A 55 7.46 23.62 -3.09
N LYS A 56 7.78 24.76 -3.71
CA LYS A 56 7.46 26.07 -3.14
C LYS A 56 7.09 27.12 -4.17
N THR A 57 6.43 28.18 -3.73
CA THR A 57 6.30 29.43 -4.50
C THR A 57 7.54 30.31 -4.30
N ALA A 58 7.83 31.20 -5.26
CA ALA A 58 9.00 32.09 -5.18
C ALA A 58 8.97 33.08 -4.01
N ASP A 59 7.79 33.39 -3.47
CA ASP A 59 7.58 34.22 -2.28
C ASP A 59 7.52 33.40 -0.97
N ASP A 60 7.74 32.09 -1.05
CA ASP A 60 7.63 31.11 0.04
C ASP A 60 6.25 31.05 0.73
N ALA A 61 5.18 31.61 0.12
CA ALA A 61 3.82 31.53 0.64
C ALA A 61 3.27 30.09 0.65
N MET A 62 3.68 29.28 -0.33
CA MET A 62 3.57 27.82 -0.33
C MET A 62 4.97 27.23 -0.20
N ASN A 63 5.17 26.33 0.78
CA ASN A 63 6.43 25.64 0.98
C ASN A 63 6.17 24.25 1.55
N ILE A 64 6.20 23.24 0.67
CA ILE A 64 5.80 21.87 0.93
C ILE A 64 7.03 20.98 0.95
N SER A 65 7.24 20.27 2.06
CA SER A 65 8.23 19.19 2.11
C SER A 65 7.65 17.94 1.45
N LEU A 66 8.38 17.39 0.48
CA LEU A 66 8.02 16.17 -0.21
C LEU A 66 8.74 14.98 0.43
N SER A 67 8.10 13.81 0.33
CA SER A 67 8.64 12.51 0.73
C SER A 67 7.99 11.43 -0.12
N GLY A 68 8.54 10.21 -0.08
CA GLY A 68 8.07 9.11 -0.93
C GLY A 68 8.82 9.02 -2.25
N THR A 69 8.29 8.25 -3.20
CA THR A 69 9.00 7.92 -4.44
C THR A 69 8.09 8.02 -5.65
N ILE A 70 8.62 8.58 -6.74
CA ILE A 70 8.04 8.49 -8.07
C ILE A 70 8.69 7.30 -8.79
N PRO A 71 7.92 6.32 -9.28
CA PRO A 71 8.45 5.29 -10.17
C PRO A 71 8.96 5.89 -11.49
N ALA A 72 9.78 5.14 -12.23
CA ALA A 72 10.17 5.54 -13.58
C ALA A 72 8.95 5.62 -14.51
N GLY A 73 8.78 6.76 -15.17
CA GLY A 73 7.58 7.08 -15.93
C GLY A 73 6.34 7.35 -15.06
N GLY A 74 6.50 7.48 -13.75
CA GLY A 74 5.42 7.65 -12.79
C GLY A 74 5.10 9.10 -12.48
N TYR A 75 4.02 9.27 -11.72
CA TYR A 75 3.47 10.55 -11.29
C TYR A 75 3.43 10.64 -9.76
N PHE A 76 3.41 11.86 -9.23
CA PHE A 76 3.22 12.12 -7.82
C PHE A 76 2.20 13.22 -7.64
N LEU A 77 1.01 12.86 -7.17
CA LEU A 77 -0.15 13.74 -7.05
C LEU A 77 -0.21 14.38 -5.67
N ILE A 78 -0.28 15.71 -5.64
CA ILE A 78 -0.34 16.51 -4.42
C ILE A 78 -1.68 17.25 -4.40
N GLU A 79 -2.52 16.97 -3.42
CA GLU A 79 -3.82 17.63 -3.22
C GLU A 79 -3.78 18.63 -2.05
N ARG A 80 -4.48 19.75 -2.19
CA ARG A 80 -4.39 20.87 -1.24
C ARG A 80 -5.06 20.60 0.11
N THR A 81 -6.28 20.06 0.13
CA THR A 81 -7.12 20.06 1.35
C THR A 81 -7.41 18.68 1.91
N ASP A 82 -7.85 17.77 1.04
CA ASP A 82 -8.33 16.43 1.37
C ASP A 82 -8.18 15.54 0.14
N ASP A 83 -8.19 14.22 0.35
CA ASP A 83 -8.06 13.17 -0.69
C ASP A 83 -9.33 12.97 -1.53
N SER A 84 -10.15 14.02 -1.67
CA SER A 84 -11.36 14.02 -2.49
C SER A 84 -11.34 15.10 -3.57
N THR A 85 -10.23 15.86 -3.67
CA THR A 85 -10.05 16.92 -4.67
C THR A 85 -10.11 16.33 -6.07
N VAL A 86 -9.40 15.23 -6.33
CA VAL A 86 -9.59 14.43 -7.53
C VAL A 86 -10.49 13.23 -7.22
N PRO A 87 -11.73 13.20 -7.73
CA PRO A 87 -12.62 12.10 -7.46
C PRO A 87 -12.05 10.76 -7.97
N ASN A 88 -11.99 9.77 -7.08
CA ASN A 88 -11.58 8.39 -7.35
C ASN A 88 -10.09 8.20 -7.71
N VAL A 89 -9.23 9.20 -7.48
CA VAL A 89 -7.77 9.07 -7.61
C VAL A 89 -7.14 9.59 -6.33
N SER A 90 -6.61 8.68 -5.51
CA SER A 90 -5.93 9.11 -4.28
C SER A 90 -4.63 9.85 -4.58
N ALA A 91 -4.42 10.95 -3.86
CA ALA A 91 -3.19 11.70 -3.78
C ALA A 91 -2.07 10.87 -3.16
N ASP A 92 -0.84 11.15 -3.58
CA ASP A 92 0.36 10.65 -2.89
C ASP A 92 0.70 11.53 -1.67
N LEU A 93 0.25 12.80 -1.69
CA LEU A 93 0.39 13.73 -0.59
C LEU A 93 -0.82 14.67 -0.51
N VAL A 94 -1.45 14.74 0.67
CA VAL A 94 -2.45 15.76 0.99
C VAL A 94 -1.83 16.79 1.93
N THR A 95 -1.74 18.05 1.51
CA THR A 95 -1.07 19.10 2.29
C THR A 95 -1.53 20.50 1.91
N PRO A 96 -1.71 21.44 2.86
CA PRO A 96 -2.18 22.79 2.55
C PRO A 96 -1.19 23.57 1.68
N PHE A 97 -1.72 24.25 0.67
CA PHE A 97 -0.97 25.17 -0.22
C PHE A 97 -0.94 26.61 0.34
N GLY A 98 -1.00 26.75 1.67
CA GLY A 98 -1.24 28.04 2.31
C GLY A 98 -2.57 28.65 1.86
N SER A 99 -2.51 29.86 1.30
CA SER A 99 -3.69 30.57 0.78
C SER A 99 -4.25 29.98 -0.53
N GLY A 100 -3.56 29.02 -1.15
CA GLY A 100 -3.90 28.46 -2.47
C GLY A 100 -3.05 29.05 -3.57
N LEU A 101 -3.28 28.61 -4.81
CA LEU A 101 -2.60 29.14 -5.98
C LEU A 101 -3.37 30.37 -6.49
N SER A 102 -2.68 31.47 -6.73
CA SER A 102 -3.33 32.67 -7.26
C SER A 102 -3.83 32.45 -8.70
N ASN A 103 -5.07 32.84 -8.98
CA ASN A 103 -5.60 32.88 -10.36
C ASN A 103 -4.82 33.85 -11.28
N SER A 104 -4.02 34.77 -10.72
CA SER A 104 -3.16 35.67 -11.49
C SER A 104 -1.79 35.06 -11.85
N GLY A 105 -1.56 33.79 -11.49
CA GLY A 105 -0.32 33.09 -11.76
C GLY A 105 0.62 33.05 -10.56
N GLU A 106 1.50 32.05 -10.54
CA GLU A 106 2.49 31.80 -9.50
C GLU A 106 3.85 31.49 -10.12
N VAL A 107 4.90 31.49 -9.30
CA VAL A 107 6.19 30.92 -9.69
C VAL A 107 6.45 29.69 -8.82
N LEU A 108 6.28 28.50 -9.39
CA LEU A 108 6.55 27.24 -8.70
C LEU A 108 7.98 26.79 -8.92
N ILE A 109 8.62 26.36 -7.84
CA ILE A 109 10.03 25.93 -7.81
C ILE A 109 10.08 24.59 -7.09
N LEU A 110 10.58 23.56 -7.79
CA LEU A 110 10.87 22.24 -7.25
C LEU A 110 12.37 22.16 -6.94
N ILE A 111 12.71 21.88 -5.68
CA ILE A 111 14.07 21.82 -5.15
C ILE A 111 14.34 20.39 -4.71
N ASN A 112 15.43 19.81 -5.17
CA ASN A 112 15.83 18.45 -4.80
C ASN A 112 16.47 18.39 -3.41
N ALA A 113 16.70 17.18 -2.91
CA ALA A 113 17.27 16.94 -1.58
C ALA A 113 18.64 17.60 -1.33
N SER A 114 19.39 17.94 -2.38
CA SER A 114 20.68 18.64 -2.27
C SER A 114 20.53 20.15 -2.08
N GLY A 115 19.32 20.69 -2.21
CA GLY A 115 19.03 22.13 -2.22
C GLY A 115 19.14 22.77 -3.61
N SER A 116 19.29 21.98 -4.67
CA SER A 116 19.36 22.47 -6.06
C SER A 116 17.98 22.56 -6.68
N GLU A 117 17.74 23.57 -7.52
CA GLU A 117 16.50 23.69 -8.29
C GLU A 117 16.47 22.63 -9.41
N GLU A 118 15.46 21.76 -9.37
CA GLU A 118 15.24 20.69 -10.34
C GLU A 118 14.32 21.15 -11.48
N ASN A 119 13.24 21.86 -11.13
CA ASN A 119 12.27 22.33 -12.09
C ASN A 119 11.59 23.62 -11.65
N ARG A 120 11.16 24.43 -12.62
CA ARG A 120 10.52 25.72 -12.40
C ARG A 120 9.41 25.96 -13.40
N VAL A 121 8.27 26.44 -12.91
CA VAL A 121 7.17 26.96 -13.72
C VAL A 121 7.01 28.44 -13.38
N ASP A 122 7.41 29.30 -14.30
CA ASP A 122 7.24 30.75 -14.16
C ASP A 122 5.94 31.19 -14.82
N ALA A 123 4.89 31.34 -14.02
CA ALA A 123 3.62 31.93 -14.41
C ALA A 123 3.41 33.30 -13.74
N SER A 124 4.48 34.06 -13.43
CA SER A 124 4.35 35.38 -12.78
C SER A 124 3.57 36.40 -13.59
N GLY A 125 3.40 36.16 -14.90
CA GLY A 125 2.59 36.97 -15.82
C GLY A 125 1.17 36.44 -16.04
N GLY A 126 0.75 35.41 -15.30
CA GLY A 126 -0.48 34.66 -15.52
C GLY A 126 -0.21 33.21 -15.92
N TRP A 127 -1.12 32.31 -15.55
CA TRP A 127 -1.06 30.90 -15.97
C TRP A 127 -1.13 30.78 -17.50
N PRO A 128 -0.13 30.14 -18.15
CA PRO A 128 -0.09 30.04 -19.61
C PRO A 128 -1.11 29.05 -20.18
N ALA A 129 -1.66 28.17 -19.35
CA ALA A 129 -2.73 27.24 -19.69
C ALA A 129 -3.60 26.92 -18.46
N GLY A 130 -4.59 26.05 -18.65
CA GLY A 130 -5.68 25.83 -17.71
C GLY A 130 -6.81 26.85 -17.88
N ASN A 131 -8.02 26.50 -17.46
CA ASN A 131 -9.19 27.34 -17.61
C ASN A 131 -10.10 27.29 -16.38
N ASN A 132 -10.30 28.44 -15.73
CA ASN A 132 -11.12 28.53 -14.51
C ASN A 132 -12.63 28.33 -14.75
N VAL A 133 -13.10 28.50 -15.98
CA VAL A 133 -14.52 28.28 -16.34
C VAL A 133 -14.79 26.81 -16.61
N THR A 134 -13.98 26.16 -17.45
CA THR A 134 -14.17 24.75 -17.82
C THR A 134 -13.57 23.78 -16.81
N LYS A 135 -12.70 24.27 -15.92
CA LYS A 135 -11.92 23.46 -14.96
C LYS A 135 -10.94 22.49 -15.62
N ASP A 136 -10.62 22.74 -16.89
CA ASP A 136 -9.50 22.09 -17.57
C ASP A 136 -8.19 22.55 -16.95
N THR A 137 -7.29 21.60 -16.71
CA THR A 137 -6.01 21.83 -16.03
C THR A 137 -4.94 22.33 -16.98
N MET A 138 -3.83 22.80 -16.41
CA MET A 138 -2.62 23.16 -17.13
C MET A 138 -1.70 21.95 -17.19
N GLN A 139 -1.52 21.38 -18.38
CA GLN A 139 -0.78 20.13 -18.60
C GLN A 139 0.48 20.35 -19.44
N LYS A 140 1.59 19.72 -19.05
CA LYS A 140 2.84 19.72 -19.81
C LYS A 140 2.67 18.89 -21.09
N SER A 141 3.02 19.46 -22.23
CA SER A 141 3.04 18.76 -23.52
C SER A 141 4.31 19.14 -24.31
N GLY A 142 5.28 18.23 -24.35
CA GLY A 142 6.62 18.54 -24.87
C GLY A 142 7.25 19.72 -24.11
N ASN A 143 7.64 20.78 -24.82
CA ASN A 143 8.16 22.01 -24.22
C ASN A 143 7.08 23.03 -23.86
N ASP A 144 5.83 22.83 -24.27
CA ASP A 144 4.73 23.77 -24.07
C ASP A 144 3.81 23.35 -22.90
N TRP A 145 2.82 24.21 -22.64
CA TRP A 145 1.70 23.99 -21.73
C TRP A 145 0.40 24.04 -22.51
N ILE A 146 -0.50 23.10 -22.25
CA ILE A 146 -1.81 23.02 -22.89
C ILE A 146 -2.93 23.04 -21.85
N THR A 147 -4.11 23.45 -22.28
CA THR A 147 -5.35 23.37 -21.50
C THR A 147 -6.11 22.13 -21.94
N ALA A 148 -6.36 21.19 -21.02
CA ALA A 148 -7.08 19.95 -21.30
C ALA A 148 -7.78 19.40 -20.04
N PRO A 149 -8.73 18.46 -20.18
CA PRO A 149 -9.33 17.79 -19.02
C PRO A 149 -8.27 17.07 -18.19
N GLY A 150 -8.41 17.12 -16.86
CA GLY A 150 -7.39 16.63 -15.93
C GLY A 150 -6.98 15.16 -16.16
N THR A 151 -5.68 14.87 -16.09
CA THR A 151 -5.11 13.52 -16.23
C THR A 151 -4.33 13.06 -15.00
N PRO A 152 -4.88 13.16 -13.79
CA PRO A 152 -4.19 12.80 -12.56
C PRO A 152 -3.77 11.32 -12.59
N LYS A 153 -2.50 11.09 -12.27
CA LYS A 153 -1.78 9.82 -12.33
C LYS A 153 -1.79 9.15 -13.71
N ALA A 154 -1.98 9.94 -14.77
CA ALA A 154 -2.05 9.47 -16.15
C ALA A 154 -1.27 10.38 -17.10
N GLN A 155 -1.09 9.91 -18.34
CA GLN A 155 -0.32 10.64 -19.33
C GLN A 155 -1.09 11.82 -19.93
N ASN A 156 -0.48 13.01 -19.90
CA ASN A 156 -1.01 14.20 -20.56
C ASN A 156 -1.18 13.98 -22.08
N PRO A 157 -2.21 14.57 -22.72
CA PRO A 157 -2.39 14.58 -24.16
C PRO A 157 -1.17 15.18 -24.88
N GLY A 158 -0.62 14.43 -25.83
CA GLY A 158 0.55 14.83 -26.63
C GLY A 158 1.90 14.44 -26.02
N GLY A 159 1.93 13.67 -24.93
CA GLY A 159 3.14 13.16 -24.28
C GLY A 159 3.94 12.13 -25.08
N ALA A 160 4.34 12.41 -26.32
CA ALA A 160 5.49 11.72 -26.88
C ALA A 160 6.73 12.19 -26.11
N VAL A 161 7.30 11.35 -25.25
CA VAL A 161 8.58 11.63 -24.60
C VAL A 161 9.66 11.62 -25.68
N THR A 162 10.04 12.80 -26.15
CA THR A 162 11.35 12.98 -26.79
C THR A 162 12.41 12.78 -25.70
N PRO A 163 13.42 11.89 -25.91
CA PRO A 163 14.54 11.77 -24.99
C PRO A 163 15.31 13.11 -24.89
N PRO A 164 16.01 13.37 -23.77
CA PRO A 164 16.66 14.66 -23.53
C PRO A 164 17.70 14.97 -24.62
N PRO A 165 17.95 16.26 -24.93
CA PRO A 165 18.89 16.65 -25.95
C PRO A 165 20.28 16.15 -25.58
N SER A 166 20.90 15.38 -26.49
CA SER A 166 22.32 15.12 -26.43
C SER A 166 23.06 16.45 -26.45
N VAL A 167 23.86 16.72 -25.42
CA VAL A 167 24.86 17.79 -25.46
C VAL A 167 25.78 17.53 -26.65
N SER A 168 25.67 18.40 -27.65
CA SER A 168 26.56 18.44 -28.80
C SER A 168 27.72 19.39 -28.52
N PRO A 169 28.99 18.92 -28.47
CA PRO A 169 30.12 19.82 -28.64
C PRO A 169 30.51 19.90 -30.13
N SER A 170 30.15 21.03 -30.75
CA SER A 170 30.84 21.74 -31.86
C SER A 170 30.97 21.10 -33.27
N PRO A 171 31.01 21.92 -34.35
CA PRO A 171 30.97 21.48 -35.75
C PRO A 171 32.33 20.93 -36.28
N PRO A 172 32.37 20.31 -37.49
CA PRO A 172 32.95 18.99 -37.69
C PRO A 172 34.40 18.99 -38.16
N LEU A 173 35.10 17.86 -37.93
CA LEU A 173 36.11 17.38 -38.86
C LEU A 173 35.54 16.18 -39.63
N SER A 174 35.46 16.32 -40.95
CA SER A 174 34.98 15.32 -41.89
C SER A 174 35.71 13.99 -41.71
N SER A 175 34.96 12.93 -41.44
CA SER A 175 35.37 11.58 -41.85
C SER A 175 34.15 10.81 -42.35
N SER A 176 34.22 10.42 -43.61
CA SER A 176 33.27 9.56 -44.28
C SER A 176 33.34 8.16 -43.67
N GLY A 177 32.32 7.77 -42.91
CA GLY A 177 32.12 6.43 -42.39
C GLY A 177 30.73 5.93 -42.76
N SER A 178 30.68 4.87 -43.56
CA SER A 178 29.47 4.17 -43.98
C SER A 178 28.68 3.66 -42.76
N SER A 179 27.38 3.96 -42.70
CA SER A 179 26.47 3.46 -41.67
C SER A 179 25.96 2.06 -42.07
N SER A 180 26.34 1.05 -41.30
CA SER A 180 25.69 -0.26 -41.27
C SER A 180 24.72 -0.29 -40.08
N THR A 181 23.44 -0.52 -40.33
CA THR A 181 22.41 -0.75 -39.31
C THR A 181 22.63 -2.11 -38.64
N PHE A 182 23.01 -2.11 -37.36
CA PHE A 182 23.01 -3.33 -36.54
C PHE A 182 21.63 -3.50 -35.91
N ASP A 183 20.96 -4.62 -36.21
CA ASP A 183 19.77 -5.06 -35.47
C ASP A 183 20.18 -5.43 -34.04
N GLU A 184 19.67 -4.70 -33.06
CA GLU A 184 19.92 -4.97 -31.65
C GLU A 184 19.13 -6.21 -31.21
N LYS A 185 19.85 -7.26 -30.77
CA LYS A 185 19.23 -8.48 -30.23
C LYS A 185 18.54 -8.17 -28.90
N LYS A 186 17.21 -8.36 -28.85
CA LYS A 186 16.38 -8.12 -27.65
C LYS A 186 15.54 -9.36 -27.30
N ILE A 187 15.47 -9.72 -26.02
CA ILE A 187 14.52 -10.72 -25.49
C ILE A 187 13.19 -10.03 -25.16
N SER A 188 12.10 -10.76 -25.02
CA SER A 188 10.81 -10.19 -24.55
C SER A 188 10.25 -10.96 -23.35
N ALA A 189 9.27 -10.36 -22.68
CA ALA A 189 8.55 -10.94 -21.56
C ALA A 189 7.04 -10.80 -21.75
N GLU A 190 6.27 -11.64 -21.07
CA GLU A 190 4.81 -11.61 -21.06
C GLU A 190 4.31 -11.97 -19.66
N ILE A 191 3.27 -11.26 -19.21
CA ILE A 191 2.55 -11.54 -17.96
C ILE A 191 1.29 -12.32 -18.34
N ILE A 192 1.06 -13.43 -17.63
CA ILE A 192 -0.16 -14.22 -17.70
C ILE A 192 -0.85 -14.11 -16.34
N ALA A 193 -1.97 -13.40 -16.31
CA ALA A 193 -2.81 -13.19 -15.14
C ALA A 193 -4.30 -13.21 -15.55
N HIS A 194 -5.19 -13.22 -14.55
CA HIS A 194 -6.59 -12.90 -14.79
C HIS A 194 -6.74 -11.39 -15.05
N GLU A 195 -7.70 -10.97 -15.89
CA GLU A 195 -7.96 -9.55 -16.16
C GLU A 195 -8.55 -8.81 -14.96
N THR A 196 -9.21 -9.54 -14.05
CA THR A 196 -9.77 -9.01 -12.80
C THR A 196 -9.50 -9.94 -11.62
N GLY A 197 -9.46 -9.36 -10.42
CA GLY A 197 -9.31 -10.05 -9.14
C GLY A 197 -10.35 -9.61 -8.12
N ILE A 198 -10.35 -10.23 -6.93
CA ILE A 198 -11.20 -9.84 -5.79
C ILE A 198 -10.28 -9.52 -4.62
N ALA A 199 -10.53 -8.42 -3.91
CA ALA A 199 -9.76 -8.06 -2.74
C ALA A 199 -9.76 -9.20 -1.71
N GLY A 200 -8.58 -9.50 -1.15
CA GLY A 200 -8.34 -10.61 -0.23
C GLY A 200 -8.36 -12.01 -0.87
N ALA A 201 -8.69 -12.16 -2.16
CA ALA A 201 -8.56 -13.43 -2.87
C ALA A 201 -7.16 -13.59 -3.47
N GLU A 202 -6.63 -14.82 -3.41
CA GLU A 202 -5.34 -15.14 -4.02
C GLU A 202 -5.43 -15.15 -5.55
N ILE A 203 -4.46 -14.51 -6.21
CA ILE A 203 -4.32 -14.45 -7.67
C ILE A 203 -2.99 -15.08 -8.06
N LEU A 204 -3.02 -15.92 -9.09
CA LEU A 204 -1.84 -16.58 -9.65
C LEU A 204 -1.31 -15.78 -10.84
N PHE A 205 0.01 -15.59 -10.84
CA PHE A 205 0.74 -14.91 -11.92
C PHE A 205 1.77 -15.85 -12.52
N GLU A 206 1.84 -15.90 -13.86
CA GLU A 206 2.90 -16.58 -14.59
C GLU A 206 3.62 -15.63 -15.54
N GLY A 207 4.94 -15.66 -15.48
CA GLY A 207 5.82 -14.88 -16.34
C GLY A 207 6.40 -15.76 -17.41
N LYS A 208 6.37 -15.29 -18.66
CA LYS A 208 7.07 -15.93 -19.78
C LYS A 208 8.16 -15.01 -20.30
N ALA A 209 9.20 -15.62 -20.86
CA ALA A 209 10.30 -14.92 -21.50
C ALA A 209 10.56 -15.55 -22.87
N PHE A 210 10.91 -14.76 -23.87
CA PHE A 210 11.14 -15.24 -25.23
C PHE A 210 12.52 -14.79 -25.73
N GLY A 211 13.24 -15.71 -26.36
CA GLY A 211 14.54 -15.46 -26.97
C GLY A 211 14.44 -14.72 -28.30
N PHE A 212 15.58 -14.48 -28.94
CA PHE A 212 15.66 -13.74 -30.21
C PHE A 212 14.92 -14.40 -31.38
N ASP A 213 14.69 -15.71 -31.30
CA ASP A 213 13.93 -16.47 -32.28
C ASP A 213 12.43 -16.51 -31.96
N GLY A 214 11.98 -15.74 -30.96
CA GLY A 214 10.60 -15.69 -30.49
C GLY A 214 10.15 -16.95 -29.75
N LYS A 215 11.05 -17.92 -29.51
CA LYS A 215 10.71 -19.11 -28.74
C LYS A 215 10.80 -18.81 -27.25
N GLU A 216 9.89 -19.42 -26.50
CA GLU A 216 9.91 -19.33 -25.04
C GLU A 216 11.23 -19.88 -24.49
N ILE A 217 11.83 -19.14 -23.57
CA ILE A 217 13.03 -19.51 -22.84
C ILE A 217 12.74 -19.47 -21.34
N ILE A 218 13.53 -20.21 -20.58
CA ILE A 218 13.56 -20.08 -19.12
C ILE A 218 14.63 -19.05 -18.78
N ALA A 219 14.21 -17.88 -18.33
CA ALA A 219 15.11 -16.85 -17.84
C ALA A 219 15.68 -17.24 -16.47
N GLN A 220 16.82 -16.66 -16.11
CA GLN A 220 17.50 -16.92 -14.83
C GLN A 220 16.75 -16.27 -13.66
N ARG A 221 16.07 -15.14 -13.91
CA ARG A 221 15.35 -14.39 -12.88
C ARG A 221 14.05 -13.81 -13.43
N TYR A 222 13.03 -13.82 -12.58
CA TYR A 222 11.72 -13.20 -12.76
C TYR A 222 11.42 -12.41 -11.49
N ILE A 223 11.28 -11.10 -11.59
CA ILE A 223 10.96 -10.20 -10.46
C ILE A 223 9.64 -9.51 -10.76
N TRP A 224 8.69 -9.67 -9.86
CA TRP A 224 7.37 -9.06 -9.92
C TRP A 224 7.28 -7.85 -9.01
N SER A 225 6.56 -6.83 -9.44
CA SER A 225 5.97 -5.81 -8.57
C SER A 225 4.48 -5.78 -8.87
N PHE A 226 3.65 -5.79 -7.83
CA PHE A 226 2.20 -5.86 -7.99
C PHE A 226 1.52 -4.50 -7.96
N GLY A 227 2.26 -3.42 -7.72
CA GLY A 227 1.71 -2.05 -7.68
C GLY A 227 1.06 -1.66 -6.35
N ASP A 228 1.04 -2.55 -5.35
CA ASP A 228 0.57 -2.29 -3.98
C ASP A 228 1.71 -2.19 -2.96
N GLY A 229 2.95 -2.16 -3.45
CA GLY A 229 4.17 -2.12 -2.64
C GLY A 229 4.82 -3.49 -2.42
N ASP A 230 4.13 -4.59 -2.72
CA ASP A 230 4.69 -5.94 -2.60
C ASP A 230 5.38 -6.39 -3.89
N PHE A 231 6.32 -7.33 -3.71
CA PHE A 231 7.10 -7.93 -4.79
C PHE A 231 7.23 -9.44 -4.60
N ALA A 232 7.46 -10.15 -5.69
CA ALA A 232 7.71 -11.59 -5.66
C ALA A 232 8.83 -11.98 -6.62
N ASN A 233 9.41 -13.16 -6.39
CA ASN A 233 10.45 -13.73 -7.24
C ASN A 233 10.02 -15.11 -7.72
N GLY A 234 10.23 -15.38 -9.00
CA GLY A 234 9.96 -16.68 -9.59
C GLY A 234 9.06 -16.60 -10.82
N ARG A 235 9.12 -17.64 -11.65
CA ARG A 235 8.35 -17.71 -12.90
C ARG A 235 6.84 -17.79 -12.65
N LYS A 236 6.43 -18.47 -11.58
CA LYS A 236 5.03 -18.55 -11.12
C LYS A 236 4.99 -18.11 -9.67
N VAL A 237 4.11 -17.17 -9.37
CA VAL A 237 3.95 -16.59 -8.03
C VAL A 237 2.46 -16.44 -7.72
N SER A 238 2.12 -16.32 -6.45
CA SER A 238 0.79 -15.91 -6.02
C SER A 238 0.87 -14.60 -5.24
N HIS A 239 -0.20 -13.81 -5.32
CA HIS A 239 -0.32 -12.54 -4.60
C HIS A 239 -1.77 -12.27 -4.19
N THR A 240 -1.95 -11.54 -3.10
CA THR A 240 -3.27 -11.16 -2.55
C THR A 240 -3.33 -9.66 -2.34
N PHE A 241 -4.19 -8.98 -3.11
CA PHE A 241 -4.42 -7.54 -2.96
C PHE A 241 -5.38 -7.27 -1.81
N LYS A 242 -5.02 -6.39 -0.88
CA LYS A 242 -5.84 -6.12 0.30
C LYS A 242 -7.04 -5.23 0.03
N PHE A 243 -6.98 -4.42 -1.03
CA PHE A 243 -7.96 -3.40 -1.34
C PHE A 243 -8.46 -3.53 -2.77
N PRO A 244 -9.71 -3.15 -3.05
CA PRO A 244 -10.15 -2.96 -4.42
C PRO A 244 -9.43 -1.77 -5.05
N GLY A 245 -9.25 -1.81 -6.36
CA GLY A 245 -8.54 -0.78 -7.12
C GLY A 245 -7.89 -1.33 -8.38
N ILE A 246 -7.30 -0.45 -9.17
CA ILE A 246 -6.55 -0.85 -10.37
C ILE A 246 -5.06 -0.83 -10.04
N TYR A 247 -4.39 -1.95 -10.29
CA TYR A 247 -2.98 -2.15 -9.95
C TYR A 247 -2.14 -2.34 -11.22
N GLN A 248 -1.00 -1.64 -11.28
CA GLN A 248 -0.02 -1.82 -12.34
C GLN A 248 0.99 -2.89 -11.94
N ILE A 249 0.90 -4.04 -12.60
CA ILE A 249 1.81 -5.15 -12.37
C ILE A 249 2.97 -5.02 -13.34
N SER A 250 4.18 -5.23 -12.85
CA SER A 250 5.37 -5.35 -13.70
C SER A 250 6.11 -6.64 -13.45
N LEU A 251 6.64 -7.21 -14.52
CA LEU A 251 7.53 -8.35 -14.52
C LEU A 251 8.84 -7.95 -15.17
N ASN A 252 9.95 -8.16 -14.47
CA ASN A 252 11.30 -8.00 -15.01
C ASN A 252 11.97 -9.38 -15.11
N VAL A 253 12.38 -9.76 -16.33
CA VAL A 253 13.11 -11.00 -16.61
C VAL A 253 14.56 -10.73 -16.93
N LEU A 254 15.47 -11.60 -16.46
CA LEU A 254 16.90 -11.54 -16.74
C LEU A 254 17.39 -12.89 -17.27
N SER A 255 18.07 -12.89 -18.42
CA SER A 255 18.67 -14.07 -19.04
C SER A 255 20.08 -13.75 -19.54
N GLY A 256 21.09 -14.03 -18.71
CA GLY A 256 22.47 -13.63 -18.96
C GLY A 256 22.59 -12.12 -18.95
N GLU A 257 23.17 -11.55 -20.01
CA GLU A 257 23.32 -10.10 -20.19
C GLU A 257 22.04 -9.41 -20.70
N PHE A 258 20.97 -10.18 -21.00
CA PHE A 258 19.73 -9.64 -21.57
C PHE A 258 18.64 -9.52 -20.52
N SER A 259 17.88 -8.43 -20.57
CA SER A 259 16.68 -8.22 -19.77
C SER A 259 15.48 -7.86 -20.63
N ALA A 260 14.29 -8.15 -20.11
CA ALA A 260 13.03 -7.64 -20.65
C ALA A 260 12.07 -7.34 -19.52
N SER A 261 11.12 -6.45 -19.79
CA SER A 261 10.05 -6.09 -18.89
C SER A 261 8.71 -6.29 -19.58
N ALA A 262 7.71 -6.70 -18.81
CA ALA A 262 6.31 -6.72 -19.18
C ALA A 262 5.50 -5.98 -18.13
N TYR A 263 4.40 -5.38 -18.55
CA TYR A 263 3.49 -4.62 -17.69
C TYR A 263 2.06 -5.06 -17.97
N ASP A 264 1.22 -5.07 -16.95
CA ASP A 264 -0.18 -5.41 -17.06
C ASP A 264 -1.00 -4.59 -16.06
N SER A 265 -2.25 -4.30 -16.40
CA SER A 265 -3.17 -3.55 -15.54
C SER A 265 -4.24 -4.49 -15.02
N LEU A 266 -4.30 -4.67 -13.70
CA LEU A 266 -5.23 -5.59 -13.05
C LEU A 266 -6.26 -4.82 -12.22
N GLU A 267 -7.54 -4.99 -12.53
CA GLU A 267 -8.63 -4.46 -11.71
C GLU A 267 -8.98 -5.44 -10.58
N ILE A 268 -8.88 -4.99 -9.34
CA ILE A 268 -9.29 -5.71 -8.14
C ILE A 268 -10.65 -5.18 -7.70
N MET A 269 -11.65 -6.04 -7.78
CA MET A 269 -13.01 -5.74 -7.35
C MET A 269 -13.14 -5.85 -5.82
N PRO A 270 -14.12 -5.14 -5.21
CA PRO A 270 -14.46 -5.31 -3.80
C PRO A 270 -14.78 -6.76 -3.44
N SER A 271 -14.45 -7.18 -2.22
CA SER A 271 -14.88 -8.49 -1.72
C SER A 271 -16.39 -8.49 -1.49
N GLU A 272 -17.07 -9.58 -1.84
CA GLU A 272 -18.50 -9.76 -1.55
C GLU A 272 -18.74 -10.21 -0.09
N LEU A 273 -17.99 -9.63 0.85
CA LEU A 273 -18.22 -9.80 2.28
C LEU A 273 -19.29 -8.84 2.74
N SER A 274 -20.23 -9.33 3.54
CA SER A 274 -21.31 -8.51 4.09
C SER A 274 -21.70 -9.01 5.47
N ILE A 275 -22.22 -8.14 6.31
CA ILE A 275 -22.93 -8.56 7.50
C ILE A 275 -24.27 -9.13 7.06
N SER A 276 -24.52 -10.39 7.39
CA SER A 276 -25.75 -11.11 7.02
C SER A 276 -26.78 -11.12 8.13
N GLU A 277 -26.33 -11.18 9.39
CA GLU A 277 -27.22 -11.34 10.53
C GLU A 277 -26.59 -10.78 11.82
N ALA A 278 -27.40 -10.24 12.72
CA ALA A 278 -26.96 -9.74 14.02
C ALA A 278 -28.00 -10.01 15.11
N GLY A 279 -27.53 -10.51 16.26
CA GLY A 279 -28.37 -10.79 17.43
C GLY A 279 -27.88 -9.99 18.65
N PRO A 280 -28.59 -8.93 19.07
CA PRO A 280 -28.29 -8.16 20.29
C PRO A 280 -28.81 -8.78 21.59
N GLU A 281 -29.40 -9.99 21.55
CA GLU A 281 -29.80 -10.70 22.76
C GLU A 281 -28.59 -11.03 23.67
N LYS A 282 -28.83 -11.68 24.82
CA LYS A 282 -27.78 -12.06 25.77
C LYS A 282 -26.68 -12.85 25.06
N ASP A 283 -25.44 -12.35 25.15
CA ASP A 283 -24.26 -12.76 24.38
C ASP A 283 -24.38 -12.31 22.90
N SER A 284 -24.24 -11.00 22.67
CA SER A 284 -24.43 -10.41 21.34
C SER A 284 -23.56 -11.09 20.28
N TRP A 285 -24.02 -11.14 19.04
CA TRP A 285 -23.23 -11.71 17.95
C TRP A 285 -23.53 -11.06 16.62
N ILE A 286 -22.52 -11.12 15.74
CA ILE A 286 -22.51 -10.54 14.40
C ILE A 286 -22.08 -11.65 13.45
N GLU A 287 -22.85 -11.89 12.39
CA GLU A 287 -22.51 -12.82 11.34
C GLU A 287 -22.07 -12.08 10.07
N ILE A 288 -20.92 -12.50 9.55
CA ILE A 288 -20.39 -12.06 8.27
C ILE A 288 -20.54 -13.21 7.29
N LYS A 289 -21.06 -12.91 6.11
CA LYS A 289 -21.16 -13.84 4.98
C LYS A 289 -20.18 -13.43 3.89
N ASN A 290 -19.42 -14.41 3.39
CA ASN A 290 -18.76 -14.31 2.11
C ASN A 290 -19.71 -14.82 1.03
N ARG A 291 -20.29 -13.92 0.25
CA ARG A 291 -21.19 -14.26 -0.88
C ARG A 291 -20.42 -14.62 -2.15
N GLY A 292 -19.13 -14.28 -2.18
CA GLY A 292 -18.29 -14.46 -3.32
C GLY A 292 -17.93 -15.92 -3.57
N PRO A 293 -17.53 -16.25 -4.82
CA PRO A 293 -17.18 -17.61 -5.23
C PRO A 293 -15.76 -18.03 -4.81
N LYS A 294 -15.01 -17.17 -4.11
CA LYS A 294 -13.61 -17.38 -3.74
C LYS A 294 -13.41 -17.34 -2.23
N ARG A 295 -12.37 -18.02 -1.77
CA ARG A 295 -11.86 -17.86 -0.40
C ARG A 295 -11.20 -16.48 -0.30
N VAL A 296 -11.48 -15.77 0.79
CA VAL A 296 -10.97 -14.42 1.05
C VAL A 296 -10.16 -14.43 2.35
N GLU A 297 -8.97 -13.84 2.31
CA GLU A 297 -8.21 -13.47 3.49
C GLU A 297 -8.82 -12.23 4.14
N ILE A 298 -9.22 -12.37 5.39
CA ILE A 298 -9.90 -11.30 6.13
C ILE A 298 -9.03 -10.75 7.26
N ALA A 299 -7.76 -11.10 7.32
CA ALA A 299 -6.83 -10.54 8.28
C ALA A 299 -6.83 -9.00 8.22
N GLY A 300 -6.96 -8.35 9.37
CA GLY A 300 -7.01 -6.90 9.50
C GLY A 300 -8.35 -6.26 9.14
N TRP A 301 -9.33 -6.98 8.58
CA TRP A 301 -10.68 -6.45 8.41
C TRP A 301 -11.26 -6.06 9.78
N ILE A 302 -12.09 -5.02 9.81
CA ILE A 302 -12.58 -4.43 11.04
C ILE A 302 -14.11 -4.55 11.09
N VAL A 303 -14.62 -5.07 12.19
CA VAL A 303 -16.04 -4.93 12.58
C VAL A 303 -16.12 -3.82 13.61
N GLU A 304 -16.95 -2.81 13.36
CA GLU A 304 -17.10 -1.65 14.23
C GLU A 304 -18.57 -1.41 14.56
N ALA A 305 -18.89 -1.25 15.83
CA ALA A 305 -20.20 -0.82 16.31
C ALA A 305 -20.08 -0.18 17.69
N PHE A 306 -20.91 0.84 17.97
CA PHE A 306 -21.02 1.46 19.30
C PHE A 306 -19.68 1.89 19.93
N GLY A 307 -18.75 2.42 19.12
CA GLY A 307 -17.43 2.87 19.58
C GLY A 307 -16.46 1.74 19.97
N LYS A 308 -16.79 0.50 19.62
CA LYS A 308 -15.94 -0.68 19.74
C LYS A 308 -15.55 -1.17 18.36
N ASN A 309 -14.33 -1.68 18.23
CA ASN A 309 -13.86 -2.32 17.01
C ASN A 309 -13.20 -3.66 17.33
N PHE A 310 -13.30 -4.57 16.38
CA PHE A 310 -12.60 -5.85 16.37
C PHE A 310 -11.90 -6.01 15.02
N ALA A 311 -10.58 -6.16 15.04
CA ALA A 311 -9.79 -6.47 13.86
C ALA A 311 -9.49 -7.96 13.80
N PHE A 312 -9.72 -8.60 12.66
CA PHE A 312 -9.44 -10.02 12.49
C PHE A 312 -7.93 -10.31 12.56
N PRO A 313 -7.50 -11.34 13.31
CA PRO A 313 -6.10 -11.72 13.39
C PRO A 313 -5.50 -12.15 12.05
N SER A 314 -4.17 -12.07 11.93
CA SER A 314 -3.43 -12.64 10.80
C SER A 314 -3.73 -14.12 10.59
N GLY A 315 -3.78 -14.55 9.32
CA GLY A 315 -4.09 -15.95 8.97
C GLY A 315 -5.57 -16.33 9.10
N THR A 316 -6.47 -15.35 9.16
CA THR A 316 -7.92 -15.59 9.16
C THR A 316 -8.46 -15.56 7.73
N PHE A 317 -9.26 -16.57 7.38
CA PHE A 317 -9.82 -16.72 6.04
C PHE A 317 -11.27 -17.16 6.09
N MET A 318 -12.07 -16.67 5.15
CA MET A 318 -13.43 -17.15 4.91
C MET A 318 -13.48 -17.93 3.60
N ALA A 319 -14.07 -19.12 3.62
CA ALA A 319 -14.32 -19.88 2.40
C ALA A 319 -15.38 -19.19 1.53
N ALA A 320 -15.44 -19.54 0.24
CA ALA A 320 -16.51 -19.11 -0.65
C ALA A 320 -17.88 -19.55 -0.10
N ASN A 321 -18.91 -18.71 -0.22
CA ASN A 321 -20.28 -19.02 0.23
C ASN A 321 -20.37 -19.50 1.70
N SER A 322 -19.55 -18.93 2.58
CA SER A 322 -19.46 -19.34 3.99
C SER A 322 -19.81 -18.19 4.94
N PHE A 323 -20.05 -18.57 6.20
CA PHE A 323 -20.42 -17.66 7.27
C PHE A 323 -19.38 -17.70 8.38
N LEU A 324 -19.19 -16.57 9.04
CA LEU A 324 -18.39 -16.43 10.25
C LEU A 324 -19.22 -15.70 11.29
N VAL A 325 -19.37 -16.29 12.47
CA VAL A 325 -20.07 -15.68 13.60
C VAL A 325 -19.06 -15.17 14.61
N LEU A 326 -19.15 -13.89 14.93
CA LEU A 326 -18.34 -13.18 15.89
C LEU A 326 -19.20 -12.84 17.11
N THR A 327 -18.87 -13.40 18.27
CA THR A 327 -19.60 -13.15 19.52
C THR A 327 -19.05 -11.95 20.28
N GLU A 328 -19.82 -11.45 21.23
CA GLU A 328 -19.42 -10.40 22.18
C GLU A 328 -18.18 -10.81 22.98
N GLU A 329 -18.07 -12.08 23.39
CA GLU A 329 -16.90 -12.59 24.11
C GLU A 329 -15.60 -12.42 23.30
N ILE A 330 -15.67 -12.57 21.97
CA ILE A 330 -14.51 -12.47 21.08
C ILE A 330 -14.27 -11.02 20.66
N SER A 331 -15.33 -10.30 20.30
CA SER A 331 -15.24 -8.95 19.74
C SER A 331 -15.17 -7.84 20.77
N GLY A 332 -15.69 -8.08 21.97
CA GLY A 332 -16.00 -7.03 22.94
C GLY A 332 -17.09 -6.06 22.48
N ILE A 333 -17.83 -6.39 21.42
CA ILE A 333 -18.92 -5.57 20.87
C ILE A 333 -20.24 -6.07 21.46
N ASN A 334 -20.85 -5.23 22.28
CA ASN A 334 -22.20 -5.41 22.80
C ASN A 334 -23.16 -4.62 21.90
N LEU A 335 -24.14 -5.30 21.30
CA LEU A 335 -25.11 -4.67 20.41
C LEU A 335 -26.31 -4.16 21.20
N LEU A 336 -26.86 -3.01 20.79
CA LEU A 336 -28.11 -2.47 21.32
C LEU A 336 -29.31 -2.89 20.45
N ASP A 337 -30.54 -2.55 20.87
CA ASP A 337 -31.79 -2.85 20.13
C ASP A 337 -31.91 -2.12 18.77
N ALA A 338 -31.07 -1.09 18.56
CA ALA A 338 -30.94 -0.39 17.30
C ALA A 338 -29.53 0.19 17.17
N GLY A 339 -29.05 0.28 15.94
CA GLY A 339 -27.77 0.90 15.62
C GLY A 339 -27.25 0.48 14.26
N GLU A 340 -25.94 0.67 14.09
CA GLU A 340 -25.24 0.39 12.85
C GLU A 340 -23.99 -0.45 13.16
N ILE A 341 -23.75 -1.44 12.32
CA ILE A 341 -22.53 -2.26 12.33
C ILE A 341 -21.83 -2.00 11.00
N LEU A 342 -20.57 -1.61 11.07
CA LEU A 342 -19.73 -1.37 9.90
C LEU A 342 -18.76 -2.54 9.74
N LEU A 343 -18.67 -3.07 8.54
CA LEU A 343 -17.57 -3.93 8.10
C LEU A 343 -16.63 -3.05 7.27
N LYS A 344 -15.36 -3.01 7.64
CA LYS A 344 -14.36 -2.15 7.01
C LYS A 344 -13.15 -2.97 6.54
N TYR A 345 -12.55 -2.53 5.45
CA TYR A 345 -11.24 -3.01 5.01
C TYR A 345 -10.17 -2.67 6.06
N PRO A 346 -8.98 -3.31 6.03
CA PRO A 346 -7.85 -2.96 6.91
C PRO A 346 -7.41 -1.49 6.83
N SER A 347 -7.74 -0.79 5.75
CA SER A 347 -7.51 0.65 5.57
C SER A 347 -8.44 1.52 6.42
N GLY A 348 -9.52 0.94 6.96
CA GLY A 348 -10.60 1.67 7.63
C GLY A 348 -11.71 2.13 6.69
N GLN A 349 -11.56 1.96 5.37
CA GLN A 349 -12.62 2.24 4.41
C GLN A 349 -13.80 1.29 4.63
N GLU A 350 -15.02 1.81 4.54
CA GLU A 350 -16.25 1.03 4.63
C GLU A 350 -16.37 0.03 3.47
N ALA A 351 -16.66 -1.22 3.81
CA ALA A 351 -16.92 -2.30 2.87
C ALA A 351 -18.41 -2.69 2.87
N ASP A 352 -19.06 -2.65 4.03
CA ASP A 352 -20.50 -2.86 4.20
C ASP A 352 -21.01 -2.11 5.43
N SER A 353 -22.27 -1.64 5.38
CA SER A 353 -23.00 -1.08 6.51
C SER A 353 -24.29 -1.87 6.75
N PHE A 354 -24.53 -2.23 8.00
CA PHE A 354 -25.71 -2.95 8.47
C PHE A 354 -26.46 -2.10 9.50
N LEU A 355 -27.43 -1.33 9.00
CA LEU A 355 -28.32 -0.53 9.82
C LEU A 355 -29.52 -1.36 10.27
N TYR A 356 -29.78 -1.39 11.58
CA TYR A 356 -30.84 -2.22 12.14
C TYR A 356 -31.57 -1.50 13.27
N SER A 357 -32.86 -1.82 13.44
CA SER A 357 -33.67 -1.30 14.54
C SER A 357 -34.93 -2.15 14.75
N GLY A 358 -35.36 -2.29 15.99
CA GLY A 358 -36.65 -2.90 16.32
C GLY A 358 -36.62 -3.68 17.63
N ASN A 359 -37.77 -4.20 18.04
CA ASN A 359 -37.88 -5.01 19.24
C ASN A 359 -37.83 -6.50 18.87
N LEU A 360 -36.82 -7.21 19.33
CA LEU A 360 -36.71 -8.65 19.14
C LEU A 360 -37.52 -9.39 20.21
N SER A 361 -38.25 -10.42 19.79
CA SER A 361 -38.75 -11.46 20.67
C SER A 361 -37.71 -12.57 20.82
N ASN A 362 -37.78 -13.33 21.90
CA ASN A 362 -36.80 -14.38 22.22
C ASN A 362 -36.50 -15.31 21.03
N GLY A 363 -35.23 -15.40 20.64
CA GLY A 363 -34.74 -16.23 19.54
C GLY A 363 -34.86 -15.58 18.15
N GLN A 364 -35.11 -14.28 18.10
CA GLN A 364 -35.09 -13.49 16.87
C GLN A 364 -33.75 -12.76 16.69
N SER A 365 -33.51 -12.32 15.46
CA SER A 365 -32.34 -11.57 15.05
C SER A 365 -32.72 -10.54 13.99
N PHE A 366 -31.79 -9.64 13.70
CA PHE A 366 -31.83 -8.81 12.50
C PHE A 366 -31.10 -9.52 11.38
N THR A 367 -31.75 -9.73 10.25
CA THR A 367 -31.23 -10.47 9.11
C THR A 367 -31.34 -9.64 7.84
N ARG A 368 -30.27 -9.59 7.06
CA ARG A 368 -30.25 -8.93 5.76
C ARG A 368 -30.97 -9.80 4.71
N ILE A 369 -32.00 -9.25 4.08
CA ILE A 369 -32.77 -9.89 3.01
C ILE A 369 -32.83 -8.91 1.83
N GLY A 370 -31.99 -9.15 0.83
CA GLY A 370 -31.74 -8.17 -0.23
C GLY A 370 -31.00 -6.95 0.33
N GLU A 371 -31.55 -5.76 0.08
CA GLU A 371 -31.05 -4.49 0.62
C GLU A 371 -31.62 -4.14 2.00
N ASP A 372 -32.67 -4.84 2.44
CA ASP A 372 -33.35 -4.56 3.70
C ASP A 372 -32.79 -5.40 4.87
N VAL A 373 -32.87 -4.86 6.08
CA VAL A 373 -32.70 -5.63 7.32
C VAL A 373 -34.07 -5.89 7.95
N LYS A 374 -34.38 -7.16 8.23
CA LYS A 374 -35.67 -7.63 8.75
C LYS A 374 -35.49 -8.44 10.02
N ILE A 375 -36.50 -8.43 10.88
CA ILE A 375 -36.53 -9.31 12.05
C ILE A 375 -36.95 -10.71 11.61
N THR A 376 -36.10 -11.70 11.84
CA THR A 376 -36.38 -13.12 11.54
C THR A 376 -36.07 -14.01 12.74
N ILE A 377 -36.26 -15.33 12.57
CA ILE A 377 -35.71 -16.31 13.51
C ILE A 377 -34.19 -16.30 13.36
N ALA A 378 -33.48 -16.39 14.50
CA ALA A 378 -32.04 -16.42 14.53
C ALA A 378 -31.44 -17.67 13.86
N THR A 379 -30.50 -17.48 12.93
CA THR A 379 -29.82 -18.55 12.16
C THR A 379 -28.29 -18.49 12.16
N PRO A 380 -27.60 -18.21 13.29
CA PRO A 380 -26.15 -18.02 13.32
C PRO A 380 -25.38 -19.23 12.79
N GLY A 381 -24.47 -18.97 11.85
CA GLY A 381 -23.58 -19.94 11.22
C GLY A 381 -24.31 -20.88 10.28
N LYS A 382 -25.53 -20.53 9.84
CA LYS A 382 -26.33 -21.35 8.95
C LYS A 382 -27.05 -20.49 7.92
N GLU A 383 -26.86 -20.83 6.65
CA GLU A 383 -27.94 -20.59 5.68
C GLU A 383 -29.10 -21.53 6.05
N GLU A 384 -30.35 -21.23 5.67
CA GLU A 384 -31.44 -22.20 5.82
C GLU A 384 -30.97 -23.61 5.37
N GLY A 385 -30.68 -24.51 6.34
CA GLY A 385 -30.28 -25.90 6.09
C GLY A 385 -28.80 -26.28 5.92
N LYS A 386 -27.77 -25.43 6.12
CA LYS A 386 -26.34 -25.89 6.10
C LYS A 386 -25.47 -25.27 7.19
N ILE A 387 -24.65 -26.09 7.86
CA ILE A 387 -23.79 -25.69 9.01
C ILE A 387 -22.45 -25.13 8.50
N ALA A 388 -22.08 -23.90 8.89
CA ALA A 388 -20.77 -23.29 8.66
C ALA A 388 -19.88 -23.30 9.92
N GLN A 389 -18.58 -23.16 9.69
CA GLN A 389 -17.48 -23.48 10.60
C GLN A 389 -17.29 -22.43 11.71
N ARG A 390 -17.33 -22.86 12.98
CA ARG A 390 -16.94 -22.03 14.13
C ARG A 390 -15.45 -21.67 14.03
N VAL A 391 -15.10 -20.40 14.26
CA VAL A 391 -13.70 -19.97 14.44
C VAL A 391 -13.18 -20.63 15.73
N LEU A 392 -12.35 -21.66 15.56
CA LEU A 392 -11.62 -22.25 16.68
C LEU A 392 -10.43 -21.35 16.99
N ILE A 393 -10.34 -20.91 18.25
CA ILE A 393 -9.15 -20.25 18.78
C ILE A 393 -7.95 -21.19 18.52
N PRO A 394 -6.84 -20.72 17.91
CA PRO A 394 -5.65 -21.53 17.79
C PRO A 394 -5.18 -21.89 19.21
N THR A 395 -5.30 -23.18 19.54
CA THR A 395 -4.77 -23.69 20.80
C THR A 395 -3.25 -23.50 20.73
N PRO A 396 -2.59 -22.97 21.78
CA PRO A 396 -1.13 -22.84 21.76
C PRO A 396 -0.51 -24.21 21.52
N PHE A 397 0.26 -24.32 20.44
CA PHE A 397 0.98 -25.54 20.06
C PHE A 397 1.88 -25.95 21.22
N THR A 398 1.45 -26.96 21.98
CA THR A 398 2.35 -27.68 22.86
C THR A 398 3.14 -28.61 21.94
N LYS A 399 4.43 -28.32 21.80
CA LYS A 399 5.36 -29.10 20.97
C LYS A 399 5.52 -30.48 21.58
N THR A 400 4.70 -31.44 21.17
CA THR A 400 4.92 -32.85 21.52
C THR A 400 6.01 -33.39 20.59
N THR A 401 7.19 -33.63 21.16
CA THR A 401 8.25 -34.40 20.52
C THR A 401 7.76 -35.83 20.32
N GLU A 402 7.38 -36.18 19.09
CA GLU A 402 7.18 -37.59 18.72
C GLU A 402 8.54 -38.22 18.38
N THR A 403 9.02 -39.04 19.30
CA THR A 403 10.10 -40.00 19.04
C THR A 403 9.55 -41.10 18.14
N ILE A 404 10.00 -41.14 16.88
CA ILE A 404 9.67 -42.22 15.94
C ILE A 404 10.35 -43.50 16.42
N SER A 405 9.57 -44.42 17.02
CA SER A 405 10.00 -45.80 17.22
C SER A 405 9.38 -46.67 16.13
N GLN A 406 10.24 -47.27 15.31
CA GLN A 406 9.87 -48.25 14.29
C GLN A 406 9.10 -49.42 14.91
N LYS A 407 7.98 -49.83 14.29
CA LYS A 407 7.25 -51.05 14.64
C LYS A 407 7.51 -52.13 13.60
N ASN A 408 8.03 -53.26 14.07
CA ASN A 408 8.01 -54.56 13.37
C ASN A 408 6.70 -55.29 13.74
N PRO A 409 6.09 -56.11 12.86
CA PRO A 409 4.80 -56.75 13.14
C PRO A 409 4.95 -58.21 13.59
N ALA A 410 4.27 -58.59 14.68
CA ALA A 410 3.73 -59.95 14.88
C ALA A 410 2.89 -60.04 16.17
N GLU A 411 1.76 -60.75 16.04
CA GLU A 411 1.01 -61.54 17.04
C GLU A 411 0.37 -60.80 18.24
N ASP A 412 -0.96 -60.71 18.33
CA ASP A 412 -2.00 -61.72 18.65
C ASP A 412 -2.34 -61.72 20.16
N ILE A 413 -3.62 -61.98 20.42
CA ILE A 413 -4.27 -62.36 21.68
C ILE A 413 -4.89 -61.23 22.53
N SER A 414 -6.23 -61.30 22.54
CA SER A 414 -7.26 -60.84 23.48
C SER A 414 -6.90 -60.71 24.96
N VAL A 415 -7.59 -59.82 25.68
CA VAL A 415 -8.54 -60.14 26.79
C VAL A 415 -9.02 -58.84 27.49
N GLU A 416 -10.31 -58.80 27.78
CA GLU A 416 -11.05 -57.81 28.59
C GLU A 416 -10.52 -57.70 30.04
N ALA A 417 -10.59 -56.52 30.65
CA ALA A 417 -11.01 -56.40 32.05
C ALA A 417 -11.34 -54.94 32.41
N GLU A 418 -12.53 -54.81 32.98
CA GLU A 418 -13.14 -53.62 33.56
C GLU A 418 -12.50 -53.12 34.87
N THR A 419 -12.81 -51.85 35.17
CA THR A 419 -13.01 -51.23 36.50
C THR A 419 -11.81 -51.01 37.43
N LYS A 420 -11.61 -49.75 37.87
CA LYS A 420 -12.17 -49.25 39.15
C LYS A 420 -11.92 -47.74 39.34
N ILE A 421 -12.98 -47.05 39.75
CA ILE A 421 -13.03 -45.66 40.23
C ILE A 421 -12.51 -45.61 41.68
N VAL A 422 -11.86 -44.50 42.09
CA VAL A 422 -12.22 -43.64 43.25
C VAL A 422 -11.12 -42.56 43.46
N PRO A 423 -11.49 -41.32 43.85
CA PRO A 423 -10.63 -40.14 43.80
C PRO A 423 -10.02 -39.80 45.17
N GLU A 424 -9.02 -38.92 45.20
CA GLU A 424 -8.76 -38.15 46.41
C GLU A 424 -8.22 -36.74 46.11
N THR A 425 -9.03 -35.80 46.57
CA THR A 425 -8.80 -34.37 46.74
C THR A 425 -7.68 -34.13 47.74
N GLN A 426 -6.83 -33.13 47.49
CA GLN A 426 -6.43 -32.21 48.56
C GLN A 426 -5.96 -30.86 48.04
N THR A 427 -6.42 -29.86 48.78
CA THR A 427 -6.41 -28.42 48.58
C THR A 427 -5.06 -27.76 48.85
N ALA A 428 -4.80 -26.70 48.06
CA ALA A 428 -4.16 -25.41 48.36
C ALA A 428 -3.12 -25.29 49.49
N GLN A 429 -2.05 -24.54 49.22
CA GLN A 429 -1.75 -23.28 49.90
C GLN A 429 -0.64 -22.52 49.16
N VAL A 430 -0.85 -21.22 49.02
CA VAL A 430 0.08 -20.20 48.52
C VAL A 430 1.10 -19.88 49.62
N SER A 431 2.36 -19.67 49.27
CA SER A 431 3.25 -18.82 50.08
C SER A 431 4.25 -18.07 49.22
N SER A 432 4.40 -16.79 49.55
CA SER A 432 5.33 -15.81 49.03
C SER A 432 6.64 -15.84 49.83
N SER A 433 7.78 -15.55 49.18
CA SER A 433 8.73 -14.48 49.54
C SER A 433 10.20 -14.73 49.13
N PHE A 434 10.72 -13.78 48.34
CA PHE A 434 11.99 -13.03 48.43
C PHE A 434 13.38 -13.72 48.68
N PHE A 435 14.27 -13.54 47.67
CA PHE A 435 15.73 -13.20 47.66
C PHE A 435 16.75 -14.21 48.23
N SER A 436 17.99 -14.43 47.73
CA SER A 436 18.99 -13.58 47.04
C SER A 436 20.23 -14.42 46.60
N LYS A 437 21.11 -13.79 45.78
CA LYS A 437 22.56 -14.01 45.47
C LYS A 437 22.88 -14.88 44.23
N ASN A 438 23.58 -14.43 43.18
CA ASN A 438 24.68 -13.46 42.98
C ASN A 438 24.51 -12.74 41.61
N GLY A 439 25.00 -11.55 41.23
CA GLY A 439 25.90 -10.55 41.78
C GLY A 439 26.65 -9.78 40.67
N ILE A 440 26.25 -8.52 40.41
CA ILE A 440 27.06 -7.31 40.13
C ILE A 440 27.75 -7.12 38.75
N TYR A 441 27.35 -6.07 38.00
CA TYR A 441 28.15 -4.85 37.68
C TYR A 441 27.23 -3.66 37.27
N TRP A 442 27.51 -2.49 37.86
CA TRP A 442 26.91 -1.16 37.68
C TRP A 442 27.46 -0.48 36.41
N GLY A 443 26.93 0.59 35.78
CA GLY A 443 25.85 1.54 36.07
C GLY A 443 26.18 2.93 35.46
N LEU A 444 25.18 3.56 34.85
CA LEU A 444 24.92 5.02 34.69
C LEU A 444 25.78 5.90 33.77
N SER A 445 25.07 6.59 32.84
CA SER A 445 25.02 8.06 32.84
C SER A 445 23.84 8.59 32.00
N ALA A 446 22.86 9.18 32.68
CA ALA A 446 21.90 10.14 32.15
C ALA A 446 21.69 11.21 33.22
N LEU A 447 22.00 12.47 32.91
CA LEU A 447 21.17 13.67 33.15
C LEU A 447 22.01 14.95 33.00
N GLY A 448 21.44 15.90 32.26
CA GLY A 448 21.63 17.32 32.49
C GLY A 448 22.37 18.07 31.39
N LEU A 449 21.62 18.79 30.55
CA LEU A 449 21.72 20.25 30.43
C LEU A 449 20.65 20.77 29.45
N GLY A 450 19.59 21.35 30.01
CA GLY A 450 18.73 22.31 29.33
C GLY A 450 19.15 23.73 29.69
N LEU A 451 18.82 24.66 28.79
CA LEU A 451 18.76 26.13 28.94
C LEU A 451 20.08 26.91 28.91
N ILE A 452 20.39 27.47 27.74
CA ILE A 452 21.00 28.80 27.60
C ILE A 452 20.06 29.65 26.74
N ALA A 453 19.24 30.46 27.41
CA ALA A 453 18.64 31.66 26.85
C ALA A 453 18.56 32.72 27.96
N ALA A 454 19.21 33.85 27.68
CA ALA A 454 19.03 35.17 28.28
C ALA A 454 19.17 35.32 29.81
N LEU A 455 20.26 35.99 30.24
CA LEU A 455 20.25 37.31 30.89
C LEU A 455 21.59 37.57 31.60
N GLY A 456 22.55 38.12 30.86
CA GLY A 456 23.74 38.77 31.42
C GLY A 456 23.62 40.28 31.25
N PHE A 457 22.84 40.94 32.11
CA PHE A 457 22.74 42.39 32.14
C PHE A 457 23.88 42.97 32.99
N LEU A 458 24.82 43.62 32.30
CA LEU A 458 25.60 44.81 32.68
C LEU A 458 26.51 44.82 33.93
N ALA A 459 27.76 45.20 33.61
CA ALA A 459 28.61 46.20 34.27
C ALA A 459 29.70 45.74 35.26
N SER A 460 30.95 45.69 34.78
CA SER A 460 32.03 46.61 35.20
C SER A 460 33.24 46.46 34.26
N LYS A 461 33.62 47.44 33.42
CA LYS A 461 34.46 48.63 33.68
C LYS A 461 35.97 48.32 33.81
N ARG A 462 36.77 48.95 32.91
CA ARG A 462 38.25 49.12 32.87
C ARG A 462 39.01 47.87 32.37
N ILE A 463 39.94 47.90 31.42
CA ILE A 463 40.81 48.93 30.79
C ILE A 463 40.85 48.67 29.28
#